data_AF-A0A151R870-F1
#
_entry.id   AF-A0A151R870-F1
#
_cell.length_a   1.000
_cell.length_b   1.000
_cell.length_c   1.000
_cell.angle_alpha   90.00
_cell.angle_beta   90.00
_cell.angle_gamma   90.00
#
_symmetry.space_group_name_H-M   'P 1'
#
loop_
_entity.id
_entity.type
_entity.pdbx_description
1 polymer ?
#
loop_
_entity_poly.entity_id
_entity_poly.type
_entity_poly.pdbx_seq_one_letter_code
_entity_poly.pdbx_strand_id
1 'polypeptide(L)'
;MGAFIVTLSLIMLPLLRWKRSSMLTTLYIIFDKGILFQLALFLHMQMYVFKRPIMFPRALIFAIVFMSFFSIVIALFKDIPDIEGDEKFGIQTLSVRLGQKNVFWICVSLLEMAYGIAILMGATSSYLWSKLITGLGHILLASILWYHAKSVDIKSKAATQSFYMFIWKVIINIIKVIYHYEQLVFKTNTYNL
;
A
#
# COMPACT_ATOMS: atom_id res chain seq x y z
N MET A 1 -3.65 -17.03 6.92
CA MET A 1 -4.10 -18.21 6.15
C MET A 1 -3.79 -18.12 4.65
N GLY A 2 -3.83 -16.95 4.01
CA GLY A 2 -3.51 -16.80 2.57
C GLY A 2 -2.04 -17.08 2.17
N ALA A 3 -1.07 -16.78 3.04
CA ALA A 3 0.34 -17.05 2.76
C ALA A 3 0.65 -18.55 2.63
N PHE A 4 -0.08 -19.41 3.35
CA PHE A 4 0.14 -20.86 3.37
C PHE A 4 -0.40 -21.56 2.12
N ILE A 5 -1.48 -21.04 1.53
CA ILE A 5 -2.02 -21.58 0.27
C ILE A 5 -1.08 -21.26 -0.89
N VAL A 6 -0.47 -20.07 -0.88
CA VAL A 6 0.54 -19.70 -1.87
C VAL A 6 1.77 -20.60 -1.74
N THR A 7 2.32 -20.84 -0.55
CA THR A 7 3.46 -21.77 -0.39
C THR A 7 3.13 -23.22 -0.70
N LEU A 8 1.95 -23.75 -0.33
CA LEU A 8 1.55 -25.13 -0.70
C LEU A 8 1.41 -25.28 -2.22
N SER A 9 0.89 -24.26 -2.91
CA SER A 9 0.76 -24.27 -4.37
C SER A 9 2.10 -24.16 -5.11
N LEU A 10 3.13 -23.55 -4.49
CA LEU A 10 4.46 -23.37 -5.08
C LEU A 10 5.34 -24.63 -5.06
N ILE A 11 5.14 -25.53 -4.09
CA ILE A 11 6.00 -26.71 -3.90
C ILE A 11 5.62 -27.85 -4.87
N MET A 12 4.41 -27.86 -5.44
CA MET A 12 3.85 -29.06 -6.08
C MET A 12 3.73 -29.03 -7.61
N LEU A 13 3.84 -27.89 -8.32
CA LEU A 13 3.49 -27.86 -9.75
C LEU A 13 4.40 -26.95 -10.61
N PRO A 14 5.44 -27.49 -11.28
CA PRO A 14 6.20 -26.77 -12.31
C PRO A 14 5.39 -26.40 -13.57
N LEU A 15 4.11 -26.78 -13.64
CA LEU A 15 3.23 -26.57 -14.80
C LEU A 15 2.15 -25.47 -14.62
N LEU A 16 1.99 -24.88 -13.43
CA LEU A 16 1.07 -23.75 -13.23
C LEU A 16 1.75 -22.40 -13.52
N ARG A 17 1.91 -22.12 -14.81
CA ARG A 17 2.38 -20.84 -15.40
C ARG A 17 1.37 -19.68 -15.22
N TRP A 18 0.87 -19.43 -14.02
CA TRP A 18 0.00 -18.26 -13.76
C TRP A 18 0.75 -16.91 -13.90
N LYS A 19 2.09 -16.95 -14.01
CA LYS A 19 2.99 -15.80 -14.22
C LYS A 19 2.79 -15.05 -15.56
N ARG A 20 1.88 -15.48 -16.44
CA ARG A 20 1.70 -14.85 -17.77
C ARG A 20 0.90 -13.54 -17.75
N SER A 21 0.10 -13.26 -16.73
CA SER A 21 -0.73 -12.04 -16.67
C SER A 21 -0.34 -11.13 -15.51
N SER A 22 0.50 -10.13 -15.81
CA SER A 22 0.88 -9.04 -14.88
C SER A 22 -0.35 -8.28 -14.34
N MET A 23 -1.39 -8.13 -15.17
CA MET A 23 -2.64 -7.49 -14.77
C MET A 23 -3.38 -8.27 -13.68
N LEU A 24 -3.45 -9.61 -13.78
CA LEU A 24 -4.11 -10.43 -12.75
C LEU A 24 -3.37 -10.36 -11.42
N THR A 25 -2.03 -10.37 -11.43
CA THR A 25 -1.24 -10.21 -10.21
C THR A 25 -1.47 -8.84 -9.57
N THR A 26 -1.55 -7.79 -10.39
CA THR A 26 -1.83 -6.42 -9.91
C THR A 26 -3.22 -6.33 -9.27
N LEU A 27 -4.25 -6.84 -9.95
CA LEU A 27 -5.62 -6.87 -9.41
C LEU A 27 -5.71 -7.66 -8.10
N TYR A 28 -5.03 -8.81 -8.02
CA TYR A 28 -4.97 -9.60 -6.79
C TYR A 28 -4.33 -8.82 -5.64
N ILE A 29 -3.20 -8.14 -5.87
CA ILE A 29 -2.54 -7.32 -4.84
C ILE A 29 -3.45 -6.18 -4.37
N ILE A 30 -4.13 -5.48 -5.28
CA ILE A 30 -5.08 -4.41 -4.94
C ILE A 30 -6.23 -4.97 -4.09
N PHE A 31 -6.78 -6.11 -4.48
CA PHE A 31 -7.89 -6.73 -3.76
C PHE A 31 -7.47 -7.19 -2.35
N ASP A 32 -6.37 -7.93 -2.25
CA ASP A 32 -5.87 -8.45 -0.96
C ASP A 32 -5.40 -7.33 -0.02
N LYS A 33 -4.56 -6.40 -0.52
CA LYS A 33 -3.89 -5.39 0.33
C LYS A 33 -4.66 -4.07 0.42
N GLY A 34 -5.29 -3.64 -0.67
CA GLY A 34 -6.01 -2.38 -0.72
C GLY A 34 -7.40 -2.45 -0.09
N ILE A 35 -8.09 -3.60 -0.25
CA ILE A 35 -9.50 -3.74 0.13
C ILE A 35 -9.69 -4.73 1.28
N LEU A 36 -9.38 -6.01 1.05
CA LEU A 36 -9.68 -7.08 2.01
C LEU A 36 -8.98 -6.88 3.34
N PHE A 37 -7.69 -6.55 3.33
CA PHE A 37 -6.94 -6.32 4.56
C PHE A 37 -7.53 -5.17 5.39
N GLN A 38 -7.96 -4.08 4.74
CA GLN A 38 -8.56 -2.92 5.43
C GLN A 38 -9.94 -3.26 6.01
N LEU A 39 -10.77 -3.97 5.24
CA LEU A 39 -12.07 -4.45 5.71
C LEU A 39 -11.91 -5.44 6.88
N ALA A 40 -10.96 -6.36 6.79
CA ALA A 40 -10.70 -7.36 7.82
C ALA A 40 -10.26 -6.71 9.13
N LEU A 41 -9.33 -5.74 9.08
CA LEU A 41 -8.92 -4.97 10.26
C LEU A 41 -10.11 -4.23 10.87
N PHE A 42 -10.87 -3.50 10.06
CA PHE A 42 -12.03 -2.76 10.54
C PHE A 42 -13.09 -3.67 11.19
N LEU A 43 -13.45 -4.77 10.53
CA LEU A 43 -14.43 -5.73 11.05
C LEU A 43 -13.91 -6.40 12.33
N HIS A 44 -12.62 -6.74 12.39
CA HIS A 44 -12.00 -7.27 13.59
C HIS A 44 -12.15 -6.29 14.76
N MET A 45 -11.83 -5.02 14.52
CA MET A 45 -11.94 -3.97 15.53
C MET A 45 -13.38 -3.72 15.97
N GLN A 46 -14.33 -3.61 15.04
CA GLN A 46 -15.73 -3.34 15.39
C GLN A 46 -16.38 -4.50 16.14
N MET A 47 -16.25 -5.72 15.63
CA MET A 47 -17.00 -6.86 16.15
C MET A 47 -16.35 -7.48 17.39
N TYR A 48 -15.02 -7.65 17.37
CA TYR A 48 -14.33 -8.40 18.43
C TYR A 48 -13.72 -7.49 19.50
N VAL A 49 -13.22 -6.31 19.13
CA VAL A 49 -12.52 -5.40 20.05
C VAL A 49 -13.49 -4.43 20.72
N PHE A 50 -14.30 -3.70 19.94
CA PHE A 50 -15.24 -2.71 20.46
C PHE A 50 -16.64 -3.26 20.74
N LYS A 51 -17.00 -4.43 20.20
CA LYS A 51 -18.34 -5.05 20.31
C LYS A 51 -19.46 -4.08 19.91
N ARG A 52 -19.24 -3.32 18.85
CA ARG A 52 -20.17 -2.29 18.32
C ARG A 52 -20.82 -2.77 17.02
N PRO A 53 -22.01 -2.25 16.66
CA PRO A 53 -22.62 -2.56 15.39
C PRO A 53 -21.74 -2.09 14.23
N ILE A 54 -21.76 -2.84 13.12
CA ILE A 54 -21.02 -2.51 11.92
C ILE A 54 -21.61 -1.24 11.30
N MET A 55 -20.90 -0.13 11.44
CA MET A 55 -21.21 1.13 10.76
C MET A 55 -19.98 1.59 10.02
N PHE A 56 -20.01 1.61 8.69
CA PHE A 56 -18.86 1.96 7.86
C PHE A 56 -18.53 3.47 7.96
N PRO A 57 -17.44 3.87 8.63
CA PRO A 57 -17.13 5.28 8.81
C PRO A 57 -16.40 5.83 7.58
N ARG A 58 -16.41 7.16 7.43
CA ARG A 58 -15.62 7.86 6.39
C ARG A 58 -14.12 7.50 6.45
N ALA A 59 -13.60 7.23 7.65
CA ALA A 59 -12.21 6.82 7.86
C ALA A 59 -11.86 5.47 7.20
N LEU A 60 -12.81 4.53 7.14
CA LEU A 60 -12.59 3.25 6.46
C LEU A 60 -12.49 3.43 4.94
N ILE A 61 -13.40 4.22 4.37
CA ILE A 61 -13.38 4.53 2.93
C ILE A 61 -12.06 5.21 2.59
N PHE A 62 -11.63 6.18 3.41
CA PHE A 62 -10.33 6.82 3.28
C PHE A 62 -9.18 5.80 3.31
N ALA A 63 -9.15 4.89 4.29
CA ALA A 63 -8.10 3.87 4.40
C ALA A 63 -8.07 2.93 3.19
N ILE A 64 -9.23 2.47 2.70
CA ILE A 64 -9.33 1.62 1.50
C ILE A 64 -8.79 2.35 0.28
N VAL A 65 -9.24 3.58 0.02
CA VAL A 65 -8.77 4.37 -1.14
C VAL A 65 -7.27 4.62 -1.04
N PHE A 66 -6.80 5.12 0.10
CA PHE A 66 -5.38 5.44 0.33
C PHE A 66 -4.50 4.20 0.14
N MET A 67 -4.86 3.08 0.76
CA MET A 67 -4.09 1.84 0.67
C MET A 67 -4.19 1.16 -0.70
N SER A 68 -5.24 1.44 -1.48
CA SER A 68 -5.36 0.97 -2.86
C SER A 68 -4.31 1.62 -3.76
N PHE A 69 -4.03 2.93 -3.61
CA PHE A 69 -2.92 3.58 -4.31
C PHE A 69 -1.58 2.93 -3.99
N PHE A 70 -1.28 2.69 -2.70
CA PHE A 70 -0.05 2.01 -2.29
C PHE A 70 0.03 0.58 -2.84
N SER A 71 -1.09 -0.13 -2.92
CA SER A 71 -1.14 -1.50 -3.46
C SER A 71 -0.86 -1.54 -4.97
N ILE A 72 -1.39 -0.58 -5.73
CA ILE A 72 -1.05 -0.40 -7.16
C ILE A 72 0.45 -0.14 -7.29
N VAL A 73 0.99 0.78 -6.48
CA VAL A 73 2.40 1.17 -6.52
C VAL A 73 3.31 -0.02 -6.22
N ILE A 74 3.02 -0.82 -5.19
CA ILE A 74 3.78 -2.05 -4.90
C ILE A 74 3.74 -3.01 -6.10
N ALA A 75 2.54 -3.21 -6.67
CA ALA A 75 2.35 -4.10 -7.79
C ALA A 75 3.13 -3.65 -9.04
N LEU A 76 3.25 -2.35 -9.29
CA LEU A 76 4.02 -1.82 -10.41
C LEU A 76 5.52 -1.81 -10.12
N PHE A 77 5.94 -1.41 -8.91
CA PHE A 77 7.36 -1.33 -8.55
C PHE A 77 8.06 -2.68 -8.54
N LYS A 78 7.37 -3.76 -8.19
CA LYS A 78 7.97 -5.11 -8.19
C LYS A 78 8.44 -5.52 -9.60
N ASP A 79 7.78 -5.03 -10.65
CA ASP A 79 8.07 -5.36 -12.05
C ASP A 79 9.15 -4.43 -12.66
N ILE A 80 9.59 -3.37 -11.96
CA ILE A 80 10.63 -2.43 -12.42
C ILE A 80 12.02 -3.10 -12.54
N PRO A 81 12.56 -3.76 -11.51
CA PRO A 81 13.89 -4.39 -11.59
C PRO A 81 13.92 -5.63 -12.49
N ASP A 82 12.75 -6.23 -12.76
CA ASP A 82 12.59 -7.49 -13.50
C ASP A 82 12.36 -7.30 -15.01
N ILE A 83 12.39 -6.06 -15.51
CA ILE A 83 12.04 -5.70 -16.89
C ILE A 83 12.75 -6.54 -17.96
N GLU A 84 14.06 -6.74 -17.86
CA GLU A 84 14.86 -7.53 -18.81
C GLU A 84 14.46 -9.01 -18.83
N GLY A 85 14.13 -9.55 -17.65
CA GLY A 85 13.66 -10.93 -17.50
C GLY A 85 12.28 -11.09 -18.12
N ASP A 86 11.35 -10.19 -17.77
CA ASP A 86 9.98 -10.21 -18.27
C ASP A 86 9.93 -10.08 -19.80
N GLU A 87 10.75 -9.19 -20.37
CA GLU A 87 10.89 -9.05 -21.83
C GLU A 87 11.38 -10.34 -22.48
N LYS A 88 12.44 -10.96 -21.95
CA LYS A 88 12.99 -12.22 -22.47
C LYS A 88 12.00 -13.39 -22.42
N PHE A 89 11.14 -13.43 -21.40
CA PHE A 89 10.10 -14.46 -21.25
C PHE A 89 8.76 -14.08 -21.91
N GLY A 90 8.69 -12.95 -22.62
CA GLY A 90 7.49 -12.51 -23.33
C GLY A 90 6.34 -12.09 -22.40
N ILE A 91 6.64 -11.67 -21.16
CA ILE A 91 5.68 -11.17 -20.18
C ILE A 91 5.50 -9.67 -20.39
N GLN A 92 4.28 -9.26 -20.74
CA GLN A 92 3.96 -7.86 -21.06
C GLN A 92 3.54 -7.09 -19.79
N THR A 93 4.50 -6.75 -18.94
CA THR A 93 4.28 -5.87 -17.78
C THR A 93 4.20 -4.39 -18.20
N LEU A 94 3.73 -3.52 -17.31
CA LEU A 94 3.70 -2.09 -17.59
C LEU A 94 5.11 -1.51 -17.75
N SER A 95 6.08 -2.02 -16.99
CA SER A 95 7.50 -1.63 -17.09
C SER A 95 8.09 -2.01 -18.44
N VAL A 96 7.78 -3.19 -18.98
CA VAL A 96 8.16 -3.61 -20.34
C VAL A 96 7.53 -2.70 -21.40
N ARG A 97 6.24 -2.37 -21.27
CA ARG A 97 5.51 -1.58 -22.29
C ARG A 97 5.86 -0.09 -22.32
N LEU A 98 6.01 0.53 -21.16
CA LEU A 98 6.21 1.98 -21.03
C LEU A 98 7.66 2.35 -20.72
N GLY A 99 8.48 1.38 -20.33
CA GLY A 99 9.84 1.59 -19.86
C GLY A 99 9.91 1.91 -18.38
N GLN A 100 11.04 1.53 -17.79
CA GLN A 100 11.33 1.64 -16.36
C GLN A 100 11.15 3.07 -15.81
N LYS A 101 11.65 4.08 -16.53
CA LYS A 101 11.58 5.49 -16.13
C LYS A 101 10.15 6.01 -16.05
N ASN A 102 9.32 5.68 -17.03
CA ASN A 102 7.94 6.15 -17.06
C ASN A 102 7.13 5.50 -15.94
N VAL A 103 7.28 4.19 -15.73
CA VAL A 103 6.58 3.49 -14.65
C VAL A 103 7.01 3.97 -13.26
N PHE A 104 8.30 4.26 -13.07
CA PHE A 104 8.79 4.84 -11.81
C PHE A 104 8.07 6.17 -11.50
N TRP A 105 8.01 7.10 -12.46
CA TRP A 105 7.35 8.40 -12.25
C TRP A 105 5.83 8.29 -12.13
N ILE A 106 5.18 7.34 -12.83
CA ILE A 106 3.77 7.01 -12.60
C ILE A 106 3.55 6.58 -11.14
N CYS A 107 4.40 5.71 -10.62
CA CYS A 107 4.29 5.25 -9.23
C CYS A 107 4.50 6.38 -8.22
N VAL A 108 5.51 7.24 -8.43
CA VAL A 108 5.71 8.44 -7.60
C VAL A 108 4.48 9.34 -7.65
N SER A 109 3.94 9.59 -8.84
CA SER A 109 2.73 10.42 -9.00
C SER A 109 1.50 9.83 -8.30
N LEU A 110 1.32 8.50 -8.34
CA LEU A 110 0.24 7.81 -7.62
C LEU A 110 0.37 7.97 -6.10
N LEU A 111 1.59 7.88 -5.56
CA LEU A 111 1.85 8.11 -4.14
C LEU A 111 1.61 9.58 -3.74
N GLU A 112 2.07 10.53 -4.54
CA GLU A 112 1.82 11.97 -4.32
C GLU A 112 0.31 12.26 -4.33
N MET A 113 -0.45 11.69 -5.25
CA MET A 113 -1.92 11.79 -5.25
C MET A 113 -2.54 11.20 -4.00
N ALA A 114 -2.06 10.05 -3.51
CA ALA A 114 -2.54 9.45 -2.27
C ALA A 114 -2.32 10.39 -1.07
N TYR A 115 -1.15 11.02 -0.98
CA TYR A 115 -0.88 12.03 0.04
C TYR A 115 -1.72 13.29 -0.13
N GLY A 116 -1.93 13.76 -1.37
CA GLY A 116 -2.85 14.87 -1.67
C GLY A 116 -4.27 14.61 -1.18
N ILE A 117 -4.82 13.42 -1.46
CA ILE A 117 -6.13 12.99 -0.96
C ILE A 117 -6.16 12.98 0.57
N ALA A 118 -5.09 12.51 1.21
CA ALA A 118 -4.99 12.49 2.67
C ALA A 118 -4.94 13.89 3.29
N ILE A 119 -4.23 14.83 2.66
CA ILE A 119 -4.19 16.24 3.08
C ILE A 119 -5.58 16.87 2.97
N LEU A 120 -6.27 16.66 1.84
CA LEU A 120 -7.64 17.15 1.63
C LEU A 120 -8.60 16.57 2.66
N MET A 121 -8.55 15.25 2.89
CA MET A 121 -9.37 14.59 3.92
C MET A 121 -9.09 15.18 5.31
N GLY A 122 -7.81 15.36 5.67
CA GLY A 122 -7.41 15.98 6.92
C GLY A 122 -7.96 17.40 7.08
N ALA A 123 -7.93 18.21 6.03
CA ALA A 123 -8.47 19.58 6.04
C ALA A 123 -9.98 19.64 6.34
N THR A 124 -10.75 18.63 5.92
CA THR A 124 -12.19 18.53 6.21
C THR A 124 -12.54 18.12 7.63
N SER A 125 -11.56 17.73 8.45
CA SER A 125 -11.79 17.35 9.85
C SER A 125 -12.29 18.53 10.69
N SER A 126 -13.21 18.31 11.62
CA SER A 126 -13.69 19.36 12.54
C SER A 126 -12.69 19.65 13.67
N TYR A 127 -11.76 18.73 13.95
CA TYR A 127 -10.82 18.84 15.06
C TYR A 127 -9.49 19.41 14.58
N LEU A 128 -9.03 20.51 15.19
CA LEU A 128 -7.79 21.19 14.81
C LEU A 128 -6.57 20.26 14.89
N TRP A 129 -6.46 19.46 15.96
CA TRP A 129 -5.37 18.48 16.11
C TRP A 129 -5.32 17.47 14.96
N SER A 130 -6.48 16.96 14.54
CA SER A 130 -6.57 16.03 13.41
C SER A 130 -6.20 16.72 12.09
N LYS A 131 -6.66 17.95 11.84
CA LYS A 131 -6.25 18.72 10.66
C LYS A 131 -4.74 18.88 10.58
N LEU A 132 -4.12 19.29 11.69
CA LEU A 132 -2.68 19.56 11.75
C LEU A 132 -1.87 18.27 11.61
N ILE A 133 -2.20 17.21 12.35
CA ILE A 133 -1.46 15.94 12.31
C ILE A 133 -1.58 15.29 10.93
N THR A 134 -2.80 15.15 10.40
CA THR A 134 -3.02 14.52 9.09
C THR A 134 -2.48 15.39 7.97
N GLY A 135 -2.74 16.69 7.98
CA GLY A 135 -2.28 17.62 6.96
C GLY A 135 -0.76 17.74 6.92
N LEU A 136 -0.13 18.20 8.01
CA LEU A 136 1.32 18.41 8.06
C LEU A 136 2.10 17.09 7.96
N GLY A 137 1.59 16.02 8.57
CA GLY A 137 2.22 14.71 8.48
C GLY A 137 2.30 14.20 7.04
N HIS A 138 1.22 14.29 6.27
CA HIS A 138 1.22 13.87 4.88
C HIS A 138 1.97 14.83 3.95
N ILE A 139 2.00 16.14 4.24
CA ILE A 139 2.86 17.10 3.52
C ILE A 139 4.34 16.74 3.71
N LEU A 140 4.74 16.42 4.94
CA LEU A 140 6.12 16.02 5.23
C LEU A 140 6.47 14.71 4.53
N LEU A 141 5.60 13.70 4.58
CA LEU A 141 5.80 12.41 3.90
C LEU A 141 5.88 12.56 2.38
N ALA A 142 5.02 13.37 1.77
CA ALA A 142 5.07 13.72 0.36
C ALA A 142 6.40 14.42 0.01
N SER A 143 6.82 15.40 0.81
CA SER A 143 8.08 16.11 0.60
C SER A 143 9.30 15.18 0.65
N ILE A 144 9.33 14.26 1.63
CA ILE A 144 10.38 13.24 1.76
C ILE A 144 10.35 12.29 0.56
N LEU A 145 9.17 11.81 0.16
CA LEU A 145 9.01 10.94 -1.00
C LEU A 145 9.55 11.60 -2.27
N TRP A 146 9.13 12.82 -2.55
CA TRP A 146 9.55 13.59 -3.72
C TRP A 146 11.06 13.83 -3.74
N TYR A 147 11.63 14.22 -2.60
CA TYR A 147 13.07 14.43 -2.44
C TYR A 147 13.85 13.14 -2.72
N HIS A 148 13.46 12.03 -2.08
CA HIS A 148 14.08 10.73 -2.31
C HIS A 148 13.94 10.31 -3.77
N ALA A 149 12.75 10.43 -4.37
CA ALA A 149 12.49 10.03 -5.75
C ALA A 149 13.39 10.73 -6.77
N LYS A 150 13.67 12.03 -6.58
CA LYS A 150 14.60 12.80 -7.44
C LYS A 150 16.04 12.31 -7.38
N SER A 151 16.45 11.71 -6.26
CA SER A 151 17.82 11.21 -6.07
C SER A 151 18.04 9.79 -6.61
N VAL A 152 16.98 9.08 -7.01
CA VAL A 152 17.09 7.69 -7.47
C VAL A 152 17.68 7.65 -8.89
N ASP A 153 18.81 6.97 -9.04
CA ASP A 153 19.25 6.51 -10.35
C ASP A 153 18.35 5.36 -10.80
N ILE A 154 17.38 5.67 -11.66
CA ILE A 154 16.40 4.71 -12.14
C ILE A 154 17.07 3.56 -12.90
N LYS A 155 18.22 3.78 -13.56
CA LYS A 155 18.90 2.70 -14.31
C LYS A 155 19.55 1.67 -13.39
N SER A 156 19.82 2.02 -12.13
CA SER A 156 20.39 1.13 -11.15
C SER A 156 19.31 0.24 -10.50
N LYS A 157 19.41 -1.08 -10.71
CA LYS A 157 18.56 -2.07 -10.05
C LYS A 157 18.64 -1.96 -8.51
N ALA A 158 19.84 -1.70 -7.99
CA ALA A 158 20.05 -1.53 -6.55
C ALA A 158 19.35 -0.26 -6.00
N ALA A 159 19.45 0.86 -6.72
CA ALA A 159 18.81 2.11 -6.30
C ALA A 159 17.28 2.02 -6.36
N THR A 160 16.73 1.42 -7.42
CA THR A 160 15.27 1.22 -7.55
C THR A 160 14.73 0.22 -6.54
N GLN A 161 15.46 -0.85 -6.23
CA GLN A 161 15.11 -1.79 -5.16
C GLN A 161 15.19 -1.12 -3.77
N SER A 162 16.20 -0.29 -3.51
CA SER A 162 16.29 0.47 -2.26
C SER A 162 15.09 1.41 -2.07
N PHE A 163 14.69 2.12 -3.13
CA PHE A 163 13.49 2.97 -3.10
C PHE A 163 12.20 2.16 -2.90
N TYR A 164 12.08 1.00 -3.53
CA TYR A 164 10.98 0.08 -3.29
C TYR A 164 10.90 -0.38 -1.82
N MET A 165 12.04 -0.70 -1.20
CA MET A 165 12.09 -1.04 0.22
C MET A 165 11.75 0.15 1.12
N PHE A 166 12.09 1.37 0.73
CA PHE A 166 11.65 2.58 1.41
C PHE A 166 10.11 2.69 1.41
N ILE A 167 9.45 2.48 0.27
CA ILE A 167 7.98 2.45 0.18
C ILE A 167 7.40 1.38 1.12
N TRP A 168 7.96 0.17 1.12
CA TRP A 168 7.53 -0.89 2.03
C TRP A 168 7.66 -0.52 3.50
N LYS A 169 8.75 0.14 3.90
CA LYS A 169 8.94 0.62 5.27
C LYS A 169 7.86 1.63 5.66
N VAL A 170 7.50 2.55 4.76
CA VAL A 170 6.41 3.51 4.98
C VAL A 170 5.09 2.77 5.22
N ILE A 171 4.74 1.80 4.37
CA ILE A 171 3.52 1.00 4.52
C ILE A 171 3.49 0.24 5.84
N ILE A 172 4.58 -0.44 6.19
CA ILE A 172 4.66 -1.21 7.45
C ILE A 172 4.50 -0.28 8.64
N ASN A 173 5.12 0.90 8.62
CA ASN A 173 4.97 1.88 9.70
C ASN A 173 3.53 2.43 9.79
N ILE A 174 2.86 2.69 8.66
CA ILE A 174 1.44 3.08 8.66
C ILE A 174 0.58 1.99 9.31
N ILE A 175 0.75 0.73 8.90
CA ILE A 175 0.01 -0.40 9.47
C ILE A 175 0.29 -0.54 10.97
N LYS A 176 1.56 -0.38 11.41
CA LYS A 176 1.93 -0.40 12.83
C LYS A 176 1.27 0.72 13.62
N VAL A 177 1.22 1.94 13.08
CA VAL A 177 0.56 3.09 13.72
C VAL A 177 -0.93 2.81 13.90
N ILE A 178 -1.59 2.28 12.85
CA ILE A 178 -3.00 1.87 12.92
C ILE A 178 -3.18 0.83 14.02
N TYR A 179 -2.41 -0.26 14.00
CA TYR A 179 -2.52 -1.34 14.96
C TYR A 179 -2.19 -0.91 16.40
N HIS A 180 -1.17 -0.05 16.59
CA HIS A 180 -0.82 0.46 17.91
C HIS A 180 -1.89 1.38 18.48
N TYR A 181 -2.45 2.27 17.66
CA TYR A 181 -3.59 3.10 18.03
C TYR A 181 -4.78 2.23 18.45
N GLU A 182 -5.06 1.17 17.68
CA GLU A 182 -6.11 0.19 17.98
C GLU A 182 -5.92 -0.48 19.36
N GLN A 183 -4.70 -0.89 19.70
CA GLN A 183 -4.36 -1.49 21.00
C GLN A 183 -4.51 -0.52 22.17
N LEU A 184 -4.12 0.75 21.98
CA LEU A 184 -4.28 1.78 23.01
C LEU A 184 -5.75 2.03 23.34
N VAL A 185 -6.59 2.17 22.31
CA VAL A 185 -8.04 2.41 22.49
C VAL A 185 -8.69 1.22 23.21
N PHE A 186 -8.33 -0.01 22.87
CA PHE A 186 -8.83 -1.21 23.57
C PHE A 186 -8.52 -1.18 25.06
N LYS A 187 -7.25 -0.90 25.43
CA LYS A 187 -6.84 -0.80 26.83
C LYS A 187 -7.64 0.25 27.59
N THR A 188 -7.80 1.45 27.05
CA THR A 188 -8.60 2.50 27.71
C THR A 188 -10.05 2.11 27.93
N ASN A 189 -10.67 1.36 27.01
CA ASN A 189 -12.06 0.91 27.21
C ASN A 189 -12.18 -0.20 28.25
N THR A 190 -11.17 -1.07 28.40
CA THR A 190 -11.17 -2.12 29.44
C THR A 190 -10.95 -1.58 30.86
N TYR A 191 -10.29 -0.43 31.02
CA TYR A 191 -10.09 0.20 32.35
C TYR A 191 -11.23 1.13 32.77
N ASN A 192 -12.17 1.42 31.86
CA ASN A 192 -13.35 2.26 32.12
C ASN A 192 -14.65 1.44 32.24
N LEU A 193 -14.54 0.12 32.38
CA LEU A 193 -15.60 -0.85 32.70
C LEU A 193 -15.30 -1.47 34.06
#